data_AF-A0A497PG06-F1
#
_entry.id   AF-A0A497PG06-F1
#
_cell.length_a   1.000
_cell.length_b   1.000
_cell.length_c   1.000
_cell.angle_alpha   90.00
_cell.angle_beta   90.00
_cell.angle_gamma   90.00
#
_symmetry.space_group_name_H-M   'P 1'
#
loop_
_entity.id
_entity.type
_entity.pdbx_description
1 polymer ?
#
loop_
_entity_poly.entity_id
_entity_poly.type
_entity_poly.pdbx_seq_one_letter_code
_entity_poly.pdbx_strand_id
1 'polypeptide(L)'
;MIEWAVYYAIYWIAGLSLKIGDDLLDELDRPKYAWAPLTIAGASFGLLMSASQWDLALIVSIIIGVVVSGKVNRPQFGVGFVVIAFVILVRGLPQITDPLWWSLIVMVLLMAAAADEYGNDWADDRTDGIGRAFFEHRFVLKITTMVLGVIVTPFFAAAIGMWVLDTGYEIAGRLTKSYVDRQGYSTHP
;
A
#
# COMPACT_ATOMS: atom_id res chain seq x y z
N MET A 1 3.03 2.71 -24.93
CA MET A 1 4.23 2.55 -24.07
C MET A 1 4.27 3.57 -22.94
N ILE A 2 4.09 4.87 -23.23
CA ILE A 2 4.07 5.92 -22.19
C ILE A 2 2.93 5.71 -21.18
N GLU A 3 1.74 5.30 -21.61
CA GLU A 3 0.59 5.05 -20.72
C GLU A 3 0.87 4.01 -19.63
N TRP A 4 1.50 2.89 -19.98
CA TRP A 4 1.90 1.85 -19.02
C TRP A 4 2.98 2.35 -18.05
N ALA A 5 3.94 3.15 -18.54
CA ALA A 5 4.96 3.74 -17.68
C ALA A 5 4.34 4.70 -16.66
N VAL A 6 3.39 5.54 -17.08
CA VAL A 6 2.64 6.43 -16.19
C VAL A 6 1.82 5.64 -15.18
N TYR A 7 1.10 4.61 -15.63
CA TYR A 7 0.31 3.74 -14.76
C TYR A 7 1.15 3.10 -13.64
N TYR A 8 2.28 2.48 -13.98
CA TYR A 8 3.16 1.89 -12.97
C TYR A 8 3.88 2.95 -12.12
N ALA A 9 4.18 4.13 -12.68
CA ALA A 9 4.71 5.24 -11.90
C ALA A 9 3.72 5.71 -10.82
N ILE A 10 2.40 5.70 -11.09
CA ILE A 10 1.39 6.04 -10.08
C ILE A 10 1.38 4.99 -8.96
N TYR A 11 1.48 3.69 -9.27
CA TYR A 11 1.64 2.64 -8.25
C TYR A 11 2.88 2.88 -7.38
N TRP A 12 4.03 3.17 -8.02
CA TRP A 12 5.27 3.41 -7.31
C TRP A 12 5.20 4.64 -6.40
N ILE A 13 4.65 5.76 -6.91
CA ILE A 13 4.44 7.00 -6.15
C ILE A 13 3.47 6.75 -4.99
N ALA A 14 2.41 5.97 -5.19
CA ALA A 14 1.46 5.64 -4.13
C ALA A 14 2.16 4.93 -2.96
N GLY A 15 2.96 3.90 -3.25
CA GLY A 15 3.71 3.17 -2.22
C GLY A 15 4.76 4.04 -1.51
N LEU A 16 5.56 4.77 -2.30
CA LEU A 16 6.61 5.65 -1.77
C LEU A 16 6.05 6.75 -0.88
N SER A 17 5.03 7.47 -1.35
CA SER A 17 4.43 8.58 -0.60
C SER A 17 3.67 8.09 0.64
N LEU A 18 3.01 6.93 0.57
CA LEU A 18 2.39 6.31 1.73
C LEU A 18 3.43 6.05 2.83
N LYS A 19 4.55 5.40 2.50
CA LYS A 19 5.58 5.06 3.50
C LYS A 19 6.29 6.30 4.05
N ILE A 20 6.58 7.30 3.22
CA ILE A 20 7.13 8.58 3.72
C ILE A 20 6.15 9.23 4.71
N GLY A 21 4.85 9.23 4.40
CA GLY A 21 3.83 9.80 5.29
C GLY A 21 3.72 9.07 6.62
N ASP A 22 3.74 7.73 6.56
CA ASP A 22 3.74 6.81 7.69
C ASP A 22 4.96 7.02 8.60
N ASP A 23 6.17 6.96 8.03
CA ASP A 23 7.42 7.14 8.77
C ASP A 23 7.56 8.54 9.38
N LEU A 24 7.00 9.58 8.72
CA LEU A 24 6.97 10.92 9.28
C LEU A 24 6.11 11.01 10.54
N LEU A 25 5.10 10.14 10.69
CA LEU A 25 4.25 10.09 11.87
C LEU A 25 4.84 9.21 12.96
N ASP A 26 5.36 8.05 12.58
CA ASP A 26 5.69 6.99 13.54
C ASP A 26 7.18 6.95 13.90
N GLU A 27 8.09 7.11 12.93
CA GLU A 27 9.54 7.00 13.15
C GLU A 27 10.18 8.36 13.45
N LEU A 28 9.72 9.43 12.80
CA LEU A 28 10.34 10.76 12.89
C LEU A 28 9.59 11.74 13.81
N ASP A 29 8.37 11.41 14.24
CA ASP A 29 7.47 12.28 15.02
C ASP A 29 7.35 13.72 14.44
N ARG A 30 7.19 13.81 13.12
CA ARG A 30 7.02 15.07 12.38
C ARG A 30 5.65 15.16 11.69
N PRO A 31 4.55 15.19 12.45
CA PRO A 31 3.18 15.15 11.93
C PRO A 31 2.83 16.32 10.99
N LYS A 32 3.51 17.46 11.10
CA LYS A 32 3.28 18.62 10.24
C LYS A 32 3.66 18.37 8.78
N TYR A 33 4.63 17.50 8.52
CA TYR A 33 5.10 17.22 7.16
C TYR A 33 4.39 16.01 6.53
N ALA A 34 3.70 15.18 7.30
CA ALA A 34 3.01 13.98 6.82
C ALA A 34 1.79 14.28 5.91
N TRP A 35 1.20 15.47 6.02
CA TRP A 35 0.01 15.86 5.23
C TRP A 35 0.24 15.79 3.71
N ALA A 36 1.37 16.30 3.23
CA ALA A 36 1.69 16.33 1.80
C ALA A 36 1.87 14.93 1.18
N PRO A 37 2.74 14.05 1.71
CA PRO A 37 2.91 12.70 1.18
C PRO A 37 1.63 11.86 1.29
N LEU A 38 0.85 11.97 2.37
CA LEU A 38 -0.43 11.25 2.50
C LEU A 38 -1.50 11.76 1.52
N THR A 39 -1.47 13.06 1.18
CA THR A 39 -2.33 13.63 0.11
C THR A 39 -1.94 13.05 -1.25
N ILE A 40 -0.65 12.95 -1.55
CA ILE A 40 -0.14 12.35 -2.80
C ILE A 40 -0.51 10.87 -2.88
N ALA A 41 -0.36 10.13 -1.78
CA ALA A 41 -0.77 8.73 -1.69
C ALA A 41 -2.27 8.59 -1.95
N GLY A 42 -3.10 9.40 -1.29
CA GLY A 42 -4.55 9.38 -1.49
C GLY A 42 -4.97 9.73 -2.92
N ALA A 43 -4.35 10.72 -3.55
CA ALA A 43 -4.60 11.06 -4.95
C ALA A 43 -4.23 9.90 -5.88
N SER A 44 -3.07 9.29 -5.63
CA SER A 44 -2.58 8.16 -6.43
C SER A 44 -3.49 6.94 -6.29
N PHE A 45 -3.91 6.60 -5.07
CA PHE A 45 -4.88 5.53 -4.84
C PHE A 45 -6.23 5.81 -5.47
N GLY A 46 -6.76 7.02 -5.35
CA GLY A 46 -8.01 7.40 -6.01
C GLY A 46 -7.93 7.26 -7.54
N LEU A 47 -6.80 7.65 -8.15
CA LEU A 47 -6.58 7.51 -9.59
C LEU A 47 -6.55 6.02 -9.99
N LEU A 48 -5.80 5.19 -9.26
CA LEU A 48 -5.73 3.74 -9.50
C LEU A 48 -7.10 3.08 -9.34
N MET A 49 -7.84 3.39 -8.26
CA MET A 49 -9.20 2.88 -8.03
C MET A 49 -10.18 3.24 -9.16
N SER A 50 -9.96 4.36 -9.84
CA SER A 50 -10.76 4.78 -11.00
C SER A 50 -10.31 4.16 -12.34
N ALA A 51 -9.15 3.50 -12.39
CA ALA A 51 -8.53 3.05 -13.64
C ALA A 51 -9.14 1.73 -14.16
N SER A 52 -9.30 0.74 -13.28
CA SER A 52 -9.93 -0.54 -13.65
C SER A 52 -10.58 -1.22 -12.43
N GLN A 53 -11.52 -2.13 -12.69
CA GLN A 53 -12.15 -2.91 -11.61
C GLN A 53 -11.13 -3.76 -10.82
N TRP A 54 -10.00 -4.12 -11.44
CA TRP A 54 -8.95 -4.92 -10.81
C TRP A 54 -8.08 -4.09 -9.87
N ASP A 55 -7.74 -2.87 -10.28
CA ASP A 55 -7.08 -1.88 -9.41
C ASP A 55 -7.98 -1.53 -8.23
N LEU A 56 -9.27 -1.32 -8.50
CA LEU A 56 -10.25 -1.08 -7.45
C LEU A 56 -10.28 -2.24 -6.45
N ALA A 57 -10.35 -3.49 -6.92
CA ALA A 57 -10.33 -4.66 -6.04
C ALA A 57 -9.08 -4.68 -5.15
N LEU A 58 -7.90 -4.50 -5.75
CA LEU A 58 -6.64 -4.54 -5.05
C LEU A 58 -6.52 -3.42 -4.00
N ILE A 59 -6.76 -2.18 -4.39
CA ILE A 59 -6.59 -1.03 -3.51
C ILE A 59 -7.65 -1.02 -2.40
N VAL A 60 -8.90 -1.42 -2.68
CA VAL A 60 -9.93 -1.59 -1.65
C VAL A 60 -9.51 -2.63 -0.61
N SER A 61 -9.01 -3.79 -1.05
CA SER A 61 -8.56 -4.83 -0.12
C SER A 61 -7.39 -4.37 0.76
N ILE A 62 -6.42 -3.64 0.20
CA ILE A 62 -5.31 -3.07 0.97
C ILE A 62 -5.83 -2.05 1.99
N ILE A 63 -6.68 -1.11 1.56
CA ILE A 63 -7.22 -0.06 2.43
C ILE A 63 -8.03 -0.67 3.58
N ILE A 64 -8.94 -1.60 3.27
CA ILE A 64 -9.75 -2.26 4.31
C ILE A 64 -8.82 -3.04 5.25
N GLY A 65 -7.83 -3.77 4.74
CA GLY A 65 -6.86 -4.50 5.57
C GLY A 65 -6.16 -3.59 6.58
N VAL A 66 -5.67 -2.43 6.14
CA VAL A 66 -4.97 -1.45 7.00
C VAL A 66 -5.91 -0.75 7.99
N VAL A 67 -7.15 -0.48 7.58
CA VAL A 67 -8.16 0.11 8.50
C VAL A 67 -8.55 -0.89 9.60
N VAL A 68 -8.76 -2.15 9.23
CA VAL A 68 -9.13 -3.21 10.17
C VAL A 68 -8.00 -3.53 11.14
N SER A 69 -6.73 -3.43 10.70
CA SER A 69 -5.59 -3.63 11.60
C SER A 69 -5.39 -2.50 12.62
N GLY A 70 -6.11 -1.38 12.48
CA GLY A 70 -6.02 -0.27 13.43
C GLY A 70 -4.76 0.59 13.27
N LYS A 71 -3.94 0.36 12.24
CA LYS A 71 -2.77 1.20 11.92
C LYS A 71 -3.14 2.65 11.61
N VAL A 72 -4.37 2.89 11.16
CA VAL A 72 -4.92 4.24 10.93
C VAL A 72 -5.36 4.88 12.26
N ASN A 73 -4.40 5.26 13.10
CA ASN A 73 -4.68 5.85 14.43
C ASN A 73 -4.43 7.37 14.49
N ARG A 74 -3.92 7.98 13.41
CA ARG A 74 -3.61 9.41 13.33
C ARG A 74 -4.56 10.17 12.38
N PRO A 75 -4.98 11.42 12.71
CA PRO A 75 -5.90 12.19 11.88
C PRO A 75 -5.34 12.56 10.50
N GLN A 76 -4.02 12.57 10.35
CA GLN A 76 -3.33 12.88 9.09
C GLN A 76 -3.66 11.85 8.01
N PHE A 77 -3.85 10.57 8.35
CA PHE A 77 -4.33 9.58 7.38
C PHE A 77 -5.71 9.92 6.82
N GLY A 78 -6.53 10.66 7.58
CA GLY A 78 -7.82 11.18 7.14
C GLY A 78 -7.74 12.01 5.86
N VAL A 79 -6.65 12.76 5.63
CA VAL A 79 -6.49 13.53 4.40
C VAL A 79 -6.40 12.62 3.18
N GLY A 80 -5.71 11.48 3.30
CA GLY A 80 -5.60 10.49 2.24
C GLY A 80 -6.98 9.96 1.84
N PHE A 81 -7.81 9.59 2.82
CA PHE A 81 -9.18 9.13 2.57
C PHE A 81 -10.07 10.19 1.92
N VAL A 82 -10.00 11.44 2.39
CA VAL A 82 -10.76 12.56 1.79
C VAL A 82 -10.35 12.76 0.33
N VAL A 83 -9.05 12.69 0.03
CA VAL A 83 -8.54 12.86 -1.33
C VAL A 83 -8.93 11.68 -2.22
N ILE A 84 -8.86 10.44 -1.73
CA ILE A 84 -9.37 9.25 -2.45
C ILE A 84 -10.84 9.47 -2.82
N ALA A 85 -11.67 9.85 -1.84
CA ALA A 85 -13.09 10.11 -2.06
C ALA A 85 -13.31 11.22 -3.09
N PHE A 86 -12.56 12.32 -3.00
CA PHE A 86 -12.64 13.42 -3.97
C PHE A 86 -12.29 12.96 -5.40
N VAL A 87 -11.20 12.22 -5.58
CA VAL A 87 -10.81 11.70 -6.91
C VAL A 87 -11.87 10.76 -7.47
N ILE A 88 -12.41 9.86 -6.63
CA ILE A 88 -13.49 8.95 -7.04
C ILE A 88 -14.75 9.73 -7.42
N LEU A 89 -15.11 10.79 -6.68
CA LEU A 89 -16.27 11.63 -7.02
C LEU A 89 -16.11 12.32 -8.38
N VAL A 90 -14.89 12.74 -8.73
CA VAL A 90 -14.61 13.43 -10.00
C VAL A 90 -14.48 12.45 -11.17
N ARG A 91 -13.83 11.30 -10.97
CA ARG A 91 -13.51 10.33 -12.04
C ARG A 91 -14.56 9.23 -12.21
N GLY A 92 -15.32 8.96 -11.17
CA GLY A 92 -16.20 7.80 -11.07
C GLY A 92 -15.43 6.51 -10.71
N LEU A 93 -16.20 5.46 -10.48
CA LEU A 93 -15.70 4.10 -10.33
C LEU A 93 -15.84 3.33 -11.65
N PRO A 94 -14.92 2.39 -11.93
CA PRO A 94 -15.05 1.50 -13.08
C PRO A 94 -16.29 0.61 -12.94
N GLN A 95 -16.89 0.26 -14.07
CA GLN A 95 -18.00 -0.70 -14.08
C GLN A 95 -17.50 -2.09 -13.67
N ILE A 96 -18.14 -2.67 -12.65
CA ILE A 96 -17.88 -4.04 -12.22
C ILE A 96 -18.70 -4.97 -13.11
N THR A 97 -18.02 -5.82 -13.88
CA THR A 97 -18.68 -6.69 -14.87
C THR A 97 -19.35 -7.89 -14.23
N ASP A 98 -18.78 -8.42 -13.15
CA ASP A 98 -19.33 -9.53 -12.37
C ASP A 98 -19.12 -9.23 -10.87
N PRO A 99 -20.15 -8.73 -10.16
CA PRO A 99 -20.03 -8.35 -8.75
C PRO A 99 -19.72 -9.53 -7.81
N LEU A 100 -20.20 -10.73 -8.12
CA LEU A 100 -19.94 -11.92 -7.28
C LEU A 100 -18.49 -12.34 -7.43
N TRP A 101 -18.01 -12.41 -8.67
CA TRP A 101 -16.63 -12.79 -8.95
C TRP A 101 -15.64 -11.74 -8.42
N TRP A 102 -15.96 -10.46 -8.61
CA TRP A 102 -15.18 -9.34 -8.11
C TRP A 102 -15.09 -9.34 -6.57
N SER A 103 -16.22 -9.56 -5.88
CA SER A 103 -16.21 -9.61 -4.41
C SER A 103 -15.41 -10.81 -3.87
N LEU A 104 -15.39 -11.94 -4.58
CA LEU A 104 -14.54 -13.08 -4.24
C LEU A 104 -13.05 -12.73 -4.33
N ILE A 105 -12.60 -12.02 -5.37
CA ILE A 105 -11.22 -11.52 -5.44
C ILE A 105 -10.92 -10.61 -4.26
N VAL A 106 -11.81 -9.65 -3.97
CA VAL A 106 -11.62 -8.70 -2.87
C VAL A 106 -11.47 -9.44 -1.54
N MET A 107 -12.29 -10.46 -1.29
CA MET A 107 -12.19 -11.31 -0.09
C MET A 107 -10.86 -12.05 -0.04
N VAL A 108 -10.42 -12.67 -1.13
CA VAL A 108 -9.12 -13.37 -1.19
C VAL A 108 -7.95 -12.42 -0.91
N LEU A 109 -7.95 -11.25 -1.55
CA LEU A 109 -6.92 -10.23 -1.34
C LEU A 109 -6.96 -9.65 0.06
N LEU A 110 -8.15 -9.46 0.63
CA LEU A 110 -8.32 -8.99 2.01
C LEU A 110 -7.79 -10.01 3.01
N MET A 111 -8.09 -11.29 2.82
CA MET A 111 -7.54 -12.37 3.65
C MET A 111 -6.01 -12.44 3.54
N ALA A 112 -5.45 -12.26 2.33
CA ALA A 112 -4.01 -12.22 2.14
C ALA A 112 -3.36 -11.01 2.85
N ALA A 113 -3.96 -9.82 2.71
CA ALA A 113 -3.49 -8.61 3.39
C ALA A 113 -3.58 -8.72 4.92
N ALA A 114 -4.66 -9.31 5.44
CA ALA A 114 -4.81 -9.58 6.86
C ALA A 114 -3.80 -10.63 7.35
N ALA A 115 -3.56 -11.68 6.56
CA ALA A 115 -2.56 -12.70 6.89
C ALA A 115 -1.14 -12.12 6.96
N ASP A 116 -0.79 -11.20 6.06
CA ASP A 116 0.48 -10.47 6.13
C ASP A 116 0.60 -9.66 7.42
N GLU A 117 -0.47 -8.95 7.80
CA GLU A 117 -0.46 -8.13 9.01
C GLU A 117 -0.33 -8.97 10.28
N TYR A 118 -1.18 -9.99 10.45
CA TYR A 118 -1.08 -10.90 11.60
C TYR A 118 0.24 -11.67 11.62
N GLY A 119 0.76 -12.02 10.45
CA GLY A 119 2.05 -12.67 10.31
C GLY A 119 3.20 -11.75 10.71
N ASN A 120 3.12 -10.46 10.38
CA ASN A 120 4.12 -9.47 10.76
C ASN A 120 4.14 -9.27 12.29
N ASP A 121 2.97 -9.08 12.91
CA ASP A 121 2.88 -8.95 14.37
C ASP A 121 3.43 -10.18 15.10
N TRP A 122 3.10 -11.39 14.62
CA TRP A 122 3.64 -12.64 15.17
C TRP A 122 5.16 -12.77 15.02
N ALA A 123 5.72 -12.21 13.95
CA ALA A 123 7.15 -12.23 13.70
C ALA A 123 7.91 -11.21 14.55
N ASP A 124 7.33 -10.05 14.85
CA ASP A 124 7.93 -9.04 15.74
C ASP A 124 8.09 -9.55 17.18
N ASP A 125 7.20 -10.45 17.63
CA ASP A 125 7.30 -11.12 18.92
C ASP A 125 8.40 -12.19 18.99
N ARG A 126 9.08 -12.54 17.88
CA ARG A 126 10.10 -13.60 17.82
C ARG A 126 11.42 -13.09 17.24
N THR A 127 12.44 -13.10 18.10
CA THR A 127 13.69 -12.34 17.91
C THR A 127 14.52 -12.71 16.68
N ASP A 128 14.47 -13.95 16.17
CA ASP A 128 15.28 -14.36 15.01
C ASP A 128 14.63 -15.52 14.21
N GLY A 129 14.47 -15.35 12.90
CA GLY A 129 14.10 -16.47 12.01
C GLY A 129 13.64 -16.07 10.60
N ILE A 130 13.63 -17.06 9.71
CA ILE A 130 13.15 -16.96 8.31
C ILE A 130 11.71 -16.39 8.24
N GLY A 131 10.91 -16.59 9.29
CA GLY A 131 9.54 -16.07 9.40
C GLY A 131 9.48 -14.54 9.44
N ARG A 132 10.47 -13.86 10.03
CA ARG A 132 10.50 -12.38 10.04
C ARG A 132 10.72 -11.83 8.63
N ALA A 133 11.73 -12.32 7.92
CA ALA A 133 11.96 -11.96 6.52
C ALA A 133 10.78 -12.31 5.59
N PHE A 134 9.97 -13.32 5.95
CA PHE A 134 8.79 -13.73 5.19
C PHE A 134 7.60 -12.78 5.39
N PHE A 135 7.36 -12.26 6.59
CA PHE A 135 6.18 -11.43 6.88
C PHE A 135 6.45 -9.91 6.90
N GLU A 136 7.70 -9.47 7.09
CA GLU A 136 8.10 -8.05 7.16
C GLU A 136 7.89 -7.28 5.83
N HIS A 137 7.54 -7.99 4.74
CA HIS A 137 7.43 -7.45 3.38
C HIS A 137 6.11 -7.74 2.66
N ARG A 138 4.98 -7.94 3.34
CA ARG A 138 3.68 -8.23 2.69
C ARG A 138 3.75 -9.35 1.64
N PHE A 139 4.49 -10.41 1.97
CA PHE A 139 4.84 -11.45 1.01
C PHE A 139 3.62 -12.26 0.57
N VAL A 140 2.69 -12.54 1.48
CA VAL A 140 1.48 -13.32 1.17
C VAL A 140 0.67 -12.59 0.11
N LEU A 141 0.41 -11.29 0.28
CA LEU A 141 -0.32 -10.48 -0.69
C LEU A 141 0.38 -10.45 -2.05
N LYS A 142 1.72 -10.29 -2.10
CA LYS A 142 2.50 -10.31 -3.35
C LYS A 142 2.36 -11.62 -4.13
N ILE A 143 2.43 -12.75 -3.44
CA ILE A 143 2.28 -14.07 -4.05
C ILE A 143 0.83 -14.29 -4.48
N THR A 144 -0.13 -13.95 -3.63
CA THR A 144 -1.56 -14.07 -3.94
C THR A 144 -1.92 -13.24 -5.16
N THR A 145 -1.46 -11.99 -5.28
CA THR A 145 -1.74 -11.16 -6.45
C THR A 145 -1.13 -11.74 -7.72
N MET A 146 0.06 -12.33 -7.65
CA MET A 146 0.69 -12.98 -8.82
C MET A 146 -0.06 -14.23 -9.25
N VAL A 147 -0.45 -15.10 -8.31
CA VAL A 147 -1.26 -16.29 -8.62
C VAL A 147 -2.60 -15.88 -9.23
N LEU A 148 -3.27 -14.88 -8.65
CA LEU A 148 -4.50 -14.32 -9.21
C LEU A 148 -4.28 -13.71 -10.59
N GLY A 149 -3.14 -13.04 -10.84
CA GLY A 149 -2.82 -12.50 -12.16
C GLY A 149 -2.63 -13.56 -13.23
N VAL A 150 -2.19 -14.76 -12.87
CA VAL A 150 -2.08 -15.91 -13.79
C VAL A 150 -3.45 -16.52 -14.08
N ILE A 151 -4.29 -16.69 -13.04
CA ILE A 151 -5.64 -17.27 -13.17
C ILE A 151 -6.61 -16.30 -13.86
N VAL A 152 -6.46 -15.01 -13.56
CA VAL A 152 -7.32 -13.90 -13.99
C VAL A 152 -6.46 -12.97 -14.82
N THR A 153 -6.25 -13.32 -16.08
CA THR A 153 -5.33 -12.58 -16.97
C THR A 153 -5.55 -11.06 -16.98
N PRO A 154 -6.79 -10.53 -16.94
CA PRO A 154 -7.02 -9.08 -16.84
C PRO A 154 -6.49 -8.43 -15.54
N PHE A 155 -6.38 -9.19 -14.44
CA PHE A 155 -5.83 -8.74 -13.16
C PHE A 155 -4.30 -8.65 -13.17
N PHE A 156 -3.62 -9.25 -14.15
CA PHE A 156 -2.16 -9.34 -14.19
C PHE A 156 -1.46 -7.97 -14.13
N ALA A 157 -2.04 -6.93 -14.75
CA ALA A 157 -1.51 -5.57 -14.68
C ALA A 157 -1.56 -4.98 -13.26
N ALA A 158 -2.65 -5.22 -12.53
CA ALA A 158 -2.77 -4.81 -11.13
C ALA A 158 -1.82 -5.63 -10.23
N ALA A 159 -1.61 -6.92 -10.54
CA ALA A 159 -0.64 -7.75 -9.85
C ALA A 159 0.79 -7.21 -9.97
N ILE A 160 1.23 -6.84 -11.18
CA ILE A 160 2.52 -6.15 -11.38
C ILE A 160 2.52 -4.81 -10.65
N GLY A 161 1.42 -4.06 -10.72
CA GLY A 161 1.22 -2.81 -9.99
C GLY A 161 1.49 -2.95 -8.50
N MET A 162 1.00 -4.02 -7.86
CA MET A 162 1.28 -4.33 -6.45
C MET A 162 2.78 -4.40 -6.17
N TRP A 163 3.52 -5.17 -6.96
CA TRP A 163 4.98 -5.27 -6.81
C TRP A 163 5.67 -3.93 -6.98
N VAL A 164 5.23 -3.13 -7.96
CA VAL A 164 5.79 -1.79 -8.18
C VAL A 164 5.49 -0.85 -7.00
N LEU A 165 4.28 -0.88 -6.46
CA LEU A 165 3.92 -0.13 -5.25
C LEU A 165 4.78 -0.53 -4.07
N ASP A 166 4.97 -1.83 -3.86
CA ASP A 166 5.76 -2.36 -2.75
C ASP A 166 7.24 -1.96 -2.88
N THR A 167 7.80 -1.95 -4.09
CA THR A 167 9.16 -1.44 -4.29
C THR A 167 9.29 0.05 -3.93
N GLY A 168 8.28 0.87 -4.25
CA GLY A 168 8.26 2.28 -3.83
C GLY A 168 8.19 2.42 -2.31
N TYR A 169 7.35 1.61 -1.68
CA TYR A 169 7.20 1.55 -0.23
C TYR A 169 8.51 1.14 0.47
N GLU A 170 9.15 0.06 0.03
CA GLU A 170 10.42 -0.42 0.61
C GLU A 170 11.56 0.59 0.44
N ILE A 171 11.68 1.22 -0.73
CA ILE A 171 12.70 2.23 -0.98
C ILE A 171 12.55 3.40 -0.02
N ALA A 172 11.32 3.89 0.19
CA ALA A 172 11.03 4.94 1.15
C ALA A 172 11.44 4.53 2.58
N GLY A 173 11.05 3.33 3.03
CA GLY A 173 11.43 2.85 4.37
C GLY A 173 12.94 2.76 4.57
N ARG A 174 13.70 2.30 3.56
CA ARG A 174 15.16 2.26 3.61
C ARG A 174 15.79 3.65 3.68
N LEU A 175 15.22 4.63 2.96
CA LEU A 175 15.68 6.01 2.99
C LEU A 175 15.44 6.64 4.37
N THR A 176 14.26 6.44 4.97
CA THR A 176 13.96 6.93 6.32
C THR A 176 14.89 6.29 7.35
N LYS A 177 15.04 4.97 7.34
CA LYS A 177 15.95 4.26 8.27
C LYS A 177 17.38 4.78 8.16
N SER A 178 17.89 4.94 6.94
CA SER A 178 19.22 5.52 6.70
C SER A 178 19.36 6.95 7.21
N TYR A 179 18.28 7.74 7.17
CA TYR A 179 18.27 9.10 7.72
C TYR A 179 18.27 9.09 9.25
N VAL A 180 17.44 8.25 9.87
CA VAL A 180 17.38 8.07 11.33
C VAL A 180 18.72 7.60 11.88
N ASP A 181 19.34 6.58 11.27
CA ASP A 181 20.65 6.07 11.68
C ASP A 181 21.73 7.16 11.64
N ARG A 182 21.72 8.01 10.59
CA ARG A 182 22.64 9.15 10.48
C ARG A 182 22.40 10.22 11.55
N GLN A 183 21.15 10.46 11.94
CA GLN A 183 20.85 11.40 13.03
C GLN A 183 21.21 10.81 14.40
N GLY A 184 21.00 9.50 14.63
CA GLY A 184 21.40 8.82 15.86
C GLY A 184 22.92 8.78 16.09
N TYR A 185 23.72 8.73 15.02
CA TYR A 185 25.19 8.90 15.12
C TYR A 185 25.61 10.34 15.51
N SER A 186 24.79 11.36 15.25
CA SER A 186 25.10 12.75 15.60
C SER A 186 24.80 13.11 17.06
N THR A 187 24.15 12.23 17.81
CA THR A 187 23.82 12.41 19.24
C THR A 187 24.78 11.71 20.21
N HIS A 188 25.82 11.03 19.71
CA HIS A 188 26.91 10.53 20.54
C HIS A 188 28.16 11.41 20.34
N PRO A 189 28.44 12.35 21.28
CA PRO A 189 29.67 13.13 21.30
C PRO A 189 30.91 12.25 21.58
#